data_AF-A0AA48RIC7-F1
#
_entry.id   AF-A0AA48RIC7-F1
#
_cell.length_a   1.000
_cell.length_b   1.000
_cell.length_c   1.000
_cell.angle_alpha   90.00
_cell.angle_beta   90.00
_cell.angle_gamma   90.00
#
_symmetry.space_group_name_H-M   'P 1'
#
loop_
_entity.id
_entity.type
_entity.pdbx_description
1 polymer ?
#
loop_
_entity_poly.entity_id
_entity_poly.type
_entity_poly.pdbx_seq_one_letter_code
_entity_poly.pdbx_strand_id
1 'polypeptide(L)' 'MASNCVHILKKFENTGEDSEDLISIGTIGLIKAIESYQVEKGTKLATYAARCIENDLLLSIGMHLNQKV' A
#
# COMPACT_ATOMS: atom_id res chain seq x y z
N MET A 1 -9.99 1.74 11.87
CA MET A 1 -9.47 1.86 10.49
C MET A 1 -7.95 1.81 10.40
N ALA A 2 -7.20 2.31 11.40
CA ALA A 2 -5.73 2.25 11.41
C ALA A 2 -5.13 0.82 11.54
N SER A 3 -5.83 -0.14 12.17
CA SER A 3 -5.26 -1.45 12.50
C SER A 3 -4.89 -2.33 11.30
N ASN A 4 -5.58 -2.21 10.16
CA ASN A 4 -5.29 -3.03 8.98
C ASN A 4 -4.11 -2.48 8.14
N CYS A 5 -3.96 -1.16 8.03
CA CYS A 5 -2.84 -0.57 7.27
C CYS A 5 -1.50 -0.84 7.96
N VAL A 6 -1.45 -0.74 9.29
CA VAL A 6 -0.26 -1.06 10.08
C VAL A 6 0.15 -2.53 9.91
N HIS A 7 -0.82 -3.44 9.84
CA HIS A 7 -0.52 -4.86 9.66
C HIS A 7 0.02 -5.20 8.26
N ILE A 8 -0.38 -4.44 7.25
CA ILE A 8 0.14 -4.57 5.88
C ILE A 8 1.59 -4.06 5.83
N LEU A 9 1.86 -2.87 6.38
CA LEU A 9 3.21 -2.30 6.42
C LEU A 9 4.21 -3.20 7.17
N LYS A 10 3.79 -3.81 8.27
CA LYS A 10 4.60 -4.79 9.03
C LYS A 10 5.03 -6.01 8.21
N LYS A 11 4.28 -6.40 7.18
CA LYS A 11 4.71 -7.50 6.28
C LYS A 11 5.92 -7.10 5.43
N PHE A 12 6.11 -5.81 5.20
CA PHE A 12 7.15 -5.27 4.33
C PHE A 12 8.35 -4.69 5.12
N GLU A 13 8.28 -4.56 6.44
CA GLU A 13 9.43 -4.14 7.27
C GLU A 13 10.67 -5.04 7.09
N ASN A 14 10.51 -6.30 6.68
CA ASN A 14 11.62 -7.23 6.43
C ASN A 14 12.21 -7.17 5.00
N THR A 15 11.72 -6.28 4.11
CA THR A 15 12.28 -6.16 2.75
C THR A 15 13.55 -5.32 2.68
N GLY A 16 13.94 -4.67 3.79
CA GLY A 16 15.12 -3.82 3.85
C GLY A 16 14.93 -2.43 3.23
N GLU A 17 13.70 -2.05 2.90
CA GLU A 17 13.35 -0.66 2.56
C GLU A 17 13.21 0.20 3.81
N ASP A 18 13.47 1.51 3.67
CA ASP A 18 13.34 2.48 4.74
C ASP A 18 11.87 2.57 5.19
N SER A 19 11.67 2.62 6.50
CA SER A 19 10.34 2.71 7.09
C SER A 19 9.62 4.01 6.67
N GLU A 20 10.37 5.11 6.49
CA GLU A 20 9.83 6.38 6.02
C GLU A 20 9.36 6.31 4.55
N ASP A 21 10.08 5.56 3.71
CA ASP A 21 9.69 5.32 2.31
C ASP A 21 8.42 4.47 2.24
N LEU A 22 8.33 3.40 3.03
CA LEU A 22 7.13 2.56 3.11
C LEU A 22 5.89 3.35 3.59
N ILE A 23 6.06 4.24 4.56
CA ILE A 23 4.97 5.14 5.03
C ILE A 23 4.55 6.11 3.92
N SER A 24 5.52 6.67 3.20
CA SER A 24 5.26 7.59 2.09
C SER A 24 4.48 6.90 0.96
N ILE A 25 4.92 5.70 0.55
CA ILE A 25 4.23 4.86 -0.45
C ILE A 25 2.81 4.51 0.02
N GLY A 26 2.66 4.07 1.27
CA GLY A 26 1.35 3.74 1.84
C GLY A 26 0.40 4.94 1.89
N THR A 27 0.92 6.14 2.15
CA THR A 27 0.16 7.39 2.17
C THR A 27 -0.31 7.78 0.76
N ILE A 28 0.56 7.70 -0.24
CA ILE A 28 0.21 7.95 -1.65
C ILE A 28 -0.84 6.93 -2.13
N GLY A 29 -0.65 5.64 -1.81
CA GLY A 29 -1.60 4.58 -2.14
C GLY A 29 -2.97 4.78 -1.50
N LEU A 30 -3.02 5.32 -0.26
CA LEU A 30 -4.26 5.66 0.41
C LEU A 30 -4.99 6.83 -0.29
N ILE A 31 -4.29 7.89 -0.68
CA ILE A 31 -4.87 9.03 -1.39
C ILE A 31 -5.49 8.57 -2.71
N LYS A 32 -4.72 7.83 -3.53
CA LYS A 32 -5.21 7.26 -4.80
C LYS A 32 -6.41 6.35 -4.61
N ALA A 33 -6.42 5.55 -3.54
CA ALA A 33 -7.55 4.70 -3.22
C ALA A 33 -8.81 5.50 -2.87
N ILE A 34 -8.67 6.63 -2.14
CA ILE A 34 -9.78 7.52 -1.83
C ILE A 34 -10.31 8.19 -3.10
N GLU A 35 -9.43 8.70 -3.95
CA GLU A 35 -9.80 9.38 -5.20
C GLU A 35 -10.50 8.46 -6.21
N SER A 36 -10.10 7.18 -6.27
CA SER A 36 -10.65 6.19 -7.21
C SER A 36 -11.79 5.34 -6.63
N TYR A 37 -12.13 5.52 -5.35
CA TYR A 37 -13.16 4.72 -4.68
C TYR A 37 -14.55 5.05 -5.21
N GLN A 38 -15.26 4.01 -5.62
CA GLN A 38 -16.65 4.09 -6.06
C GLN A 38 -17.55 3.37 -5.06
N VAL A 39 -18.39 4.14 -4.36
CA VAL A 39 -19.35 3.62 -3.35
C VAL A 39 -20.27 2.57 -3.96
N GLU A 40 -20.63 2.72 -5.24
CA GLU A 40 -21.51 1.82 -5.98
C GLU A 40 -20.98 0.39 -6.11
N LYS A 41 -19.67 0.18 -5.93
CA LYS A 41 -19.06 -1.16 -5.99
C LYS A 41 -19.29 -2.00 -4.72
N GLY A 42 -20.01 -1.48 -3.72
CA GLY A 42 -20.48 -2.23 -2.54
C GLY A 42 -19.37 -2.72 -1.59
N THR A 43 -18.11 -2.40 -1.86
CA THR A 43 -16.97 -2.76 -1.02
C THR A 43 -16.70 -1.62 -0.05
N LYS A 44 -16.42 -1.90 1.22
CA LYS A 44 -16.03 -0.86 2.19
C LYS A 44 -14.73 -0.18 1.74
N LEU A 45 -14.67 1.15 1.82
CA LEU A 45 -13.47 1.95 1.51
C LEU A 45 -12.21 1.39 2.17
N ALA A 46 -12.29 0.96 3.43
CA ALA A 46 -11.19 0.35 4.17
C ALA A 46 -10.58 -0.87 3.45
N THR A 47 -11.45 -1.73 2.90
CA THR A 47 -11.07 -2.95 2.19
C THR A 47 -10.48 -2.63 0.81
N TYR A 48 -11.05 -1.63 0.13
CA TYR A 48 -10.52 -1.14 -1.14
C TYR A 48 -9.14 -0.51 -0.99
N ALA A 49 -8.98 0.40 -0.02
CA ALA A 49 -7.71 1.06 0.28
C ALA A 49 -6.61 0.08 0.67
N ALA A 50 -6.91 -0.92 1.51
CA ALA A 50 -5.95 -1.96 1.86
C ALA A 50 -5.39 -2.70 0.64
N ARG A 51 -6.24 -3.02 -0.35
CA ARG A 51 -5.82 -3.67 -1.60
C ARG A 51 -4.96 -2.75 -2.47
N CYS A 52 -5.32 -1.48 -2.60
CA CYS A 52 -4.54 -0.51 -3.38
C CYS A 52 -3.15 -0.29 -2.77
N ILE A 53 -3.07 -0.16 -1.44
CA ILE A 53 -1.81 0.04 -0.72
C ILE A 53 -0.91 -1.21 -0.86
N GLU A 54 -1.46 -2.41 -0.72
CA GLU A 54 -0.69 -3.66 -0.90
C GLU A 54 -0.14 -3.78 -2.32
N ASN A 55 -0.91 -3.38 -3.33
CA ASN A 55 -0.48 -3.40 -4.73
C ASN A 55 0.62 -2.36 -5.03
N ASP A 56 0.49 -1.13 -4.53
CA ASP A 56 1.51 -0.09 -4.72
C ASP A 56 2.82 -0.44 -3.98
N LEU A 57 2.74 -1.03 -2.78
CA LEU A 57 3.92 -1.55 -2.05
C LEU A 57 4.59 -2.71 -2.79
N LEU A 58 3.82 -3.68 -3.30
CA LEU A 58 4.34 -4.78 -4.11
C LEU A 58 5.04 -4.30 -5.38
N LEU A 59 4.48 -3.29 -6.05
CA LEU A 59 5.10 -2.70 -7.24
C LEU A 59 6.42 -1.99 -6.90
N SER A 60 6.45 -1.19 -5.83
CA SER A 60 7.67 -0.47 -5.40
C SER A 60 8.80 -1.43 -5.07
N ILE A 61 8.51 -2.44 -4.25
CA ILE A 61 9.50 -3.43 -3.80
C ILE A 61 9.92 -4.35 -4.97
N GLY A 62 8.97 -4.75 -5.82
CA GLY A 62 9.25 -5.55 -7.01
C GLY A 62 10.08 -4.81 -8.06
N MET A 63 9.86 -3.50 -8.23
CA MET A 63 10.67 -2.65 -9.12
C MET A 63 12.12 -2.55 -8.61
N HIS A 64 12.32 -2.43 -7.30
CA HIS A 64 13.65 -2.43 -6.68
C HIS A 64 14.43 -3.74 -6.91
N LEU A 65 13.76 -4.90 -6.97
CA LEU A 65 14.40 -6.18 -7.27
C LEU A 65 14.83 -6.31 -8.75
N ASN A 66 14.13 -5.63 -9.66
CA ASN A 66 14.43 -5.70 -11.10
C ASN A 66 15.48 -4.66 -11.56
N GLN A 67 15.93 -3.77 -10.68
CA GLN A 67 17.01 -2.81 -10.95
C GLN A 67 18.41 -3.30 -10.53
N LYS A 68 18.52 -4.52 -9.99
CA LYS A 68 19.82 -5.17 -9.67
C LYS A 68 20.31 -6.16 -10.74
N VAL A 69 19.76 -6.11 -11.96
CA VAL A 69 20.17 -6.96 -13.10
C VAL A 69 20.86 -6.13 -14.16
#